data_AF-A0A950WSQ3-F1
#
_entry.id   AF-A0A950WSQ3-F1
#
_cell.length_a   1.000
_cell.length_b   1.000
_cell.length_c   1.000
_cell.angle_alpha   90.00
_cell.angle_beta   90.00
_cell.angle_gamma   90.00
#
_symmetry.space_group_name_H-M   'P 1'
#
loop_
_entity.id
_entity.type
_entity.pdbx_description
1 polymer ?
#
loop_
_entity_poly.entity_id
_entity_poly.type
_entity_poly.pdbx_seq_one_letter_code
_entity_poly.pdbx_strand_id
1 'polypeptide(L)'
;ASTFASEARADITRWKYGKLLMNLSNSIDAACGPEARTSPLASLVRREGVAVLRAAGIDFVSKEEDAARRGDLLQLTPIAGSARTGASSWQSLARGTGSIEADYLNGEIVMLGRLHGVPTPANALVQQVANRLAADGAPPGSVDVDDLLAQLES
;
A
#
# COMPACT_ATOMS: atom_id res chain seq x y z
N ALA A 1 -11.51 -23.79 -16.69
CA ALA A 1 -10.26 -23.34 -17.32
C ALA A 1 -9.93 -21.95 -16.77
N SER A 2 -8.72 -21.73 -16.25
CA SER A 2 -8.28 -20.38 -15.87
C SER A 2 -7.90 -19.62 -17.14
N THR A 3 -8.54 -18.48 -17.39
CA THR A 3 -8.24 -17.61 -18.51
C THR A 3 -7.21 -16.55 -18.07
N PHE A 4 -6.25 -16.24 -18.94
CA PHE A 4 -5.28 -15.16 -18.71
C PHE A 4 -5.63 -13.98 -19.63
N ALA A 5 -6.22 -12.92 -19.08
CA ALA A 5 -6.51 -11.70 -19.82
C ALA A 5 -5.27 -10.77 -19.83
N SER A 6 -4.85 -10.34 -21.03
CA SER A 6 -3.73 -9.41 -21.23
C SER A 6 -4.09 -8.40 -22.31
N GLU A 7 -3.74 -7.13 -22.10
CA GLU A 7 -4.05 -6.01 -23.00
C GLU A 7 -2.87 -5.04 -23.03
N ALA A 8 -2.39 -4.67 -24.22
CA ALA A 8 -1.36 -3.67 -24.38
C ALA A 8 -1.95 -2.27 -24.23
N ARG A 9 -1.30 -1.41 -23.41
CA ARG A 9 -1.80 -0.08 -23.07
C ARG A 9 -0.68 0.96 -23.12
N ALA A 10 -0.89 2.03 -23.88
CA ALA A 10 0.03 3.15 -23.94
C ALA A 10 0.03 3.98 -22.64
N ASP A 11 -1.07 3.95 -21.88
CA ASP A 11 -1.27 4.67 -20.62
C ASP A 11 -0.91 3.82 -19.38
N ILE A 12 -0.13 2.74 -19.53
CA ILE A 12 0.13 1.78 -18.44
C ILE A 12 0.70 2.42 -17.17
N THR A 13 1.45 3.51 -17.28
CA THR A 13 1.99 4.25 -16.14
C THR A 13 0.88 4.77 -15.21
N ARG A 14 -0.23 5.25 -15.78
CA ARG A 14 -1.42 5.71 -15.04
C ARG A 14 -2.01 4.59 -14.17
N TRP A 15 -2.03 3.36 -14.71
CA TRP A 15 -2.50 2.17 -14.01
C TRP A 15 -1.54 1.74 -12.90
N LYS A 16 -0.22 1.84 -13.13
CA LYS A 16 0.80 1.55 -12.12
C LYS A 16 0.66 2.49 -10.92
N TYR A 17 0.46 3.78 -11.14
CA TYR A 17 0.27 4.74 -10.05
C TYR A 17 -1.06 4.57 -9.32
N GLY A 18 -2.14 4.21 -10.01
CA GLY A 18 -3.39 3.82 -9.33
C GLY A 18 -3.19 2.60 -8.41
N LYS A 19 -2.45 1.59 -8.88
CA LYS A 19 -2.09 0.40 -8.10
C LYS A 19 -1.16 0.72 -6.94
N LEU A 20 -0.19 1.63 -7.14
CA LEU A 20 0.67 2.13 -6.07
C LEU A 20 -0.17 2.69 -4.93
N LEU A 21 -1.12 3.59 -5.23
CA LEU A 21 -2.03 4.18 -4.24
C LEU A 21 -2.87 3.14 -3.49
N MET A 22 -3.29 2.07 -4.15
CA MET A 22 -4.01 0.97 -3.49
C MET A 22 -3.13 0.16 -2.54
N ASN A 23 -1.85 0.04 -2.87
CA ASN A 23 -0.89 -0.78 -2.15
C ASN A 23 -0.22 -0.05 -0.97
N LEU A 24 -0.37 1.28 -0.84
CA LEU A 24 0.21 2.04 0.28
C LEU A 24 -0.24 1.53 1.66
N SER A 25 -1.44 0.95 1.75
CA SER A 25 -1.98 0.36 2.99
C SER A 25 -1.39 -1.01 3.31
N ASN A 26 -0.62 -1.63 2.41
CA ASN A 26 -0.06 -2.96 2.65
C ASN A 26 1.02 -2.93 3.75
N SER A 27 1.75 -1.83 3.87
CA SER A 27 2.70 -1.61 4.97
C SER A 27 2.00 -1.43 6.32
N ILE A 28 0.79 -0.86 6.33
CA ILE A 28 -0.07 -0.75 7.52
C ILE A 28 -0.62 -2.14 7.89
N ASP A 29 -1.12 -2.91 6.91
CA ASP A 29 -1.57 -4.29 7.12
C ASP A 29 -0.47 -5.16 7.74
N ALA A 30 0.75 -5.01 7.22
CA ALA A 30 1.95 -5.65 7.73
C ALA A 30 2.26 -5.28 9.20
N ALA A 31 2.23 -4.00 9.54
CA ALA A 31 2.62 -3.51 10.87
C ALA A 31 1.52 -3.66 11.92
N CYS A 32 0.27 -3.37 11.55
CA CYS A 32 -0.86 -3.17 12.44
C CYS A 32 -2.03 -4.13 12.22
N GLY A 33 -1.92 -5.06 11.26
CA GLY A 33 -2.96 -6.02 10.96
C GLY A 33 -3.99 -5.54 9.93
N PRO A 34 -4.78 -6.47 9.34
CA PRO A 34 -5.68 -6.18 8.23
C PRO A 34 -6.81 -5.20 8.55
N GLU A 35 -7.26 -5.14 9.80
CA GLU A 35 -8.26 -4.20 10.32
C GLU A 35 -7.78 -2.74 10.24
N ALA A 36 -6.47 -2.51 10.34
CA ALA A 36 -5.89 -1.17 10.27
C ALA A 36 -5.91 -0.58 8.84
N ARG A 37 -6.28 -1.37 7.81
CA ARG A 37 -6.40 -0.89 6.42
C ARG A 37 -7.50 0.16 6.23
N THR A 38 -8.48 0.20 7.14
CA THR A 38 -9.57 1.20 7.14
C THR A 38 -9.37 2.31 8.18
N SER A 39 -8.20 2.38 8.81
CA SER A 39 -7.88 3.37 9.84
C SER A 39 -7.79 4.80 9.30
N PRO A 40 -7.83 5.81 10.19
CA PRO A 40 -7.47 7.19 9.84
C PRO A 40 -6.05 7.30 9.25
N LEU A 41 -5.10 6.48 9.70
CA LEU A 41 -3.74 6.45 9.16
C LEU A 41 -3.71 6.02 7.70
N ALA A 42 -4.43 4.95 7.34
CA ALA A 42 -4.54 4.50 5.96
C ALA A 42 -5.15 5.58 5.05
N SER A 43 -6.13 6.33 5.57
CA SER A 43 -6.71 7.47 4.87
C SER A 43 -5.70 8.60 4.68
N LEU A 44 -4.90 8.93 5.69
CA LEU A 44 -3.87 9.97 5.63
C LEU A 44 -2.75 9.61 4.64
N VAL A 45 -2.20 8.40 4.74
CA VAL A 45 -1.22 7.85 3.81
C VAL A 45 -1.69 7.97 2.35
N ARG A 46 -2.96 7.63 2.09
CA ARG A 46 -3.53 7.77 0.76
C ARG A 46 -3.71 9.22 0.33
N ARG A 47 -4.14 10.12 1.24
CA ARG A 47 -4.29 11.55 0.94
C ARG A 47 -2.96 12.18 0.53
N GLU A 48 -1.90 11.89 1.30
CA GLU A 48 -0.54 12.33 0.97
C GLU A 48 -0.10 11.81 -0.41
N GLY A 49 -0.28 10.50 -0.67
CA GLY A 49 0.07 9.92 -1.97
C GLY A 49 -0.63 10.61 -3.14
N VAL A 50 -1.93 10.90 -3.00
CA VAL A 50 -2.68 11.65 -4.03
C VAL A 50 -2.15 13.07 -4.19
N ALA A 51 -1.84 13.77 -3.09
CA ALA A 51 -1.30 15.12 -3.15
C ALA A 51 0.06 15.16 -3.86
N VAL A 52 0.93 14.20 -3.56
CA VAL A 52 2.25 14.04 -4.20
C VAL A 52 2.13 13.80 -5.69
N LEU A 53 1.31 12.82 -6.11
CA LEU A 53 1.15 12.51 -7.54
C LEU A 53 0.58 13.71 -8.32
N ARG A 54 -0.36 14.45 -7.71
CA ARG A 54 -0.88 15.69 -8.30
C ARG A 54 0.19 16.77 -8.45
N ALA A 55 1.00 17.00 -7.42
CA ALA A 55 2.09 17.98 -7.48
C ALA A 55 3.18 17.58 -8.48
N ALA A 56 3.38 16.27 -8.69
CA ALA A 56 4.29 15.74 -9.70
C ALA A 56 3.75 15.78 -11.14
N GLY A 57 2.47 16.14 -11.33
CA GLY A 57 1.82 16.08 -12.64
C GLY A 57 1.64 14.64 -13.15
N ILE A 58 1.58 13.66 -12.25
CA ILE A 58 1.45 12.25 -12.56
C ILE A 58 -0.02 11.84 -12.50
N ASP A 59 -0.57 11.46 -13.65
CA ASP A 59 -1.91 10.89 -13.74
C ASP A 59 -1.97 9.49 -13.13
N PHE A 60 -3.11 9.18 -12.54
CA PHE A 60 -3.42 7.85 -12.00
C PHE A 60 -4.88 7.46 -12.29
N VAL A 61 -5.15 6.16 -12.35
CA VAL A 61 -6.51 5.65 -12.54
C VAL A 61 -7.35 5.84 -11.28
N SER A 62 -8.64 6.15 -11.47
CA SER A 62 -9.58 6.22 -10.36
C SER A 62 -9.92 4.83 -9.82
N LYS A 63 -10.51 4.75 -8.62
CA LYS A 63 -10.96 3.47 -8.06
C LYS A 63 -12.06 2.86 -8.91
N GLU A 64 -12.91 3.70 -9.50
CA GLU A 64 -14.05 3.31 -10.33
C GLU A 64 -13.59 2.75 -11.67
N GLU A 65 -12.63 3.40 -12.35
CA GLU A 65 -12.03 2.90 -13.60
C GLU A 65 -11.36 1.53 -13.39
N ASP A 66 -10.61 1.40 -12.31
CA ASP A 66 -9.91 0.17 -11.96
C ASP A 66 -10.89 -0.95 -11.53
N ALA A 67 -11.97 -0.63 -10.82
CA ALA A 67 -13.06 -1.57 -10.52
C ALA A 67 -13.79 -2.03 -11.79
N ALA A 68 -14.11 -1.12 -12.71
CA ALA A 68 -14.75 -1.45 -13.98
C ALA A 68 -13.90 -2.40 -14.83
N ARG A 69 -12.57 -2.19 -14.84
CA ARG A 69 -11.63 -3.10 -15.52
C ARG A 69 -11.51 -4.45 -14.80
N ARG A 70 -11.45 -4.46 -13.47
CA ARG A 70 -11.29 -5.71 -12.71
C ARG A 70 -12.54 -6.58 -12.73
N GLY A 71 -13.73 -5.96 -12.76
CA GLY A 71 -15.05 -6.58 -12.99
C GLY A 71 -15.11 -8.08 -12.65
N ASP A 72 -15.45 -8.88 -13.66
CA ASP A 72 -15.53 -10.35 -13.55
C ASP A 72 -14.18 -11.07 -13.71
N LEU A 73 -13.10 -10.35 -14.04
CA LEU A 73 -11.77 -10.92 -14.31
C LEU A 73 -11.02 -11.31 -13.03
N LEU A 74 -11.30 -10.63 -11.92
CA LEU A 74 -10.70 -10.88 -10.61
C LEU A 74 -11.77 -11.38 -9.63
N GLN A 75 -12.32 -12.56 -9.92
CA GLN A 75 -13.07 -13.32 -8.93
C GLN A 75 -12.09 -13.82 -7.86
N LEU A 76 -12.07 -13.14 -6.71
CA LEU A 76 -11.36 -13.59 -5.51
C LEU A 76 -12.05 -14.86 -4.97
N THR A 77 -11.75 -16.00 -5.56
CA THR A 77 -12.22 -17.29 -5.05
C THR A 77 -11.39 -17.67 -3.81
N PRO A 78 -12.01 -18.10 -2.71
CA PRO A 78 -11.27 -18.63 -1.56
C PRO A 78 -10.37 -19.80 -1.99
N ILE A 79 -9.09 -19.77 -1.60
CA ILE A 79 -8.20 -20.90 -1.80
C ILE A 79 -8.21 -21.68 -0.48
N ALA A 80 -8.64 -22.94 -0.52
CA ALA A 80 -8.67 -23.84 0.64
C ALA A 80 -9.53 -23.36 1.85
N GLY A 81 -10.64 -22.66 1.59
CA GLY A 81 -11.61 -22.32 2.64
C GLY A 81 -11.19 -21.18 3.58
N SER A 82 -10.02 -20.57 3.40
CA SER A 82 -9.67 -19.30 4.03
C SER A 82 -9.93 -18.13 3.07
N ALA A 83 -10.52 -17.05 3.59
CA ALA A 83 -10.48 -15.78 2.88
C ALA A 83 -9.01 -15.42 2.64
N ARG A 84 -8.68 -14.84 1.48
CA ARG A 84 -7.35 -14.23 1.26
C ARG A 84 -7.22 -13.00 2.16
N THR A 85 -7.01 -13.22 3.45
CA THR A 85 -6.67 -12.20 4.44
C THR A 85 -5.15 -12.17 4.58
N GLY A 86 -4.58 -10.98 4.40
CA GLY A 86 -3.15 -10.71 4.37
C GLY A 86 -2.66 -10.38 2.96
N ALA A 87 -2.44 -9.09 2.68
CA ALA A 87 -1.68 -8.69 1.50
C ALA A 87 -0.31 -9.38 1.49
N SER A 88 0.30 -9.51 0.31
CA SER A 88 1.65 -10.11 0.12
C SER A 88 2.67 -9.64 1.15
N SER A 89 2.58 -8.38 1.58
CA SER A 89 3.35 -7.76 2.66
C SER A 89 3.24 -8.46 4.02
N TRP A 90 2.03 -8.76 4.51
CA TRP A 90 1.83 -9.50 5.76
C TRP A 90 2.48 -10.88 5.69
N GLN A 91 2.33 -11.55 4.53
CA GLN A 91 2.91 -12.86 4.31
C GLN A 91 4.44 -12.84 4.19
N SER A 92 5.03 -11.76 3.66
CA SER A 92 6.49 -11.59 3.63
C SER A 92 7.07 -11.42 5.03
N LEU A 93 6.43 -10.61 5.89
CA LEU A 93 6.78 -10.51 7.32
C LEU A 93 6.61 -11.84 8.04
N ALA A 94 5.47 -12.51 7.86
CA ALA A 94 5.21 -13.82 8.48
C ALA A 94 6.21 -14.90 8.05
N ARG A 95 6.78 -14.78 6.84
CA ARG A 95 7.82 -15.69 6.33
C ARG A 95 9.24 -15.28 6.72
N GLY A 96 9.43 -14.17 7.42
CA GLY A 96 10.75 -13.72 7.89
C GLY A 96 11.73 -13.41 6.76
N THR A 97 11.26 -12.93 5.61
CA THR A 97 12.12 -12.66 4.43
C THR A 97 13.10 -11.50 4.63
N GLY A 98 13.07 -10.83 5.79
CA GLY A 98 13.93 -9.70 6.15
C GLY A 98 13.67 -8.42 5.35
N SER A 99 12.69 -8.42 4.45
CA SER A 99 12.36 -7.30 3.59
C SER A 99 10.88 -7.31 3.21
N ILE A 100 10.34 -6.11 3.02
CA ILE A 100 8.97 -5.85 2.57
C ILE A 100 8.99 -4.76 1.50
N GLU A 101 7.96 -4.69 0.68
CA GLU A 101 7.86 -3.74 -0.45
C GLU A 101 7.69 -2.25 -0.02
N ALA A 102 7.79 -1.93 1.28
CA ALA A 102 7.50 -0.59 1.81
C ALA A 102 8.34 0.52 1.15
N ASP A 103 9.61 0.27 0.85
CA ASP A 103 10.49 1.21 0.14
C ASP A 103 10.02 1.51 -1.29
N TYR A 104 9.46 0.52 -1.97
CA TYR A 104 8.96 0.68 -3.34
C TYR A 104 7.52 1.19 -3.38
N LEU A 105 6.85 1.26 -2.24
CA LEU A 105 5.46 1.71 -2.11
C LEU A 105 5.40 3.08 -1.44
N ASN A 106 5.54 3.11 -0.12
CA ASN A 106 5.52 4.35 0.66
C ASN A 106 6.79 5.17 0.38
N GLY A 107 7.94 4.52 0.19
CA GLY A 107 9.19 5.20 -0.13
C GLY A 107 9.17 5.95 -1.46
N GLU A 108 8.47 5.44 -2.48
CA GLU A 108 8.23 6.16 -3.74
C GLU A 108 7.47 7.47 -3.50
N ILE A 109 6.41 7.44 -2.68
CA ILE A 109 5.64 8.64 -2.32
C ILE A 109 6.50 9.63 -1.52
N VAL A 110 7.33 9.14 -0.59
CA VAL A 110 8.25 10.00 0.18
C VAL A 110 9.29 10.65 -0.73
N MET A 111 9.87 9.90 -1.67
CA MET A 111 10.83 10.42 -2.64
C MET A 111 10.19 11.51 -3.50
N LEU A 112 9.05 11.22 -4.13
CA LEU A 112 8.32 12.18 -4.96
C LEU A 112 7.87 13.40 -4.14
N GLY A 113 7.41 13.21 -2.90
CA GLY A 113 7.04 14.30 -2.00
C GLY A 113 8.20 15.26 -1.75
N ARG A 114 9.40 14.73 -1.50
CA ARG A 114 10.62 15.54 -1.36
C ARG A 114 10.99 16.29 -2.64
N LEU A 115 10.88 15.64 -3.80
CA LEU A 115 11.20 16.26 -5.10
C LEU A 115 10.23 17.39 -5.47
N HIS A 116 8.96 17.28 -5.06
CA HIS A 116 7.90 18.21 -5.44
C HIS A 116 7.43 19.13 -4.29
N GLY A 117 8.12 19.12 -3.14
CA GLY A 117 7.82 20.00 -2.01
C GLY A 117 6.50 19.69 -1.28
N VAL A 118 6.03 18.44 -1.33
CA VAL A 118 4.82 18.00 -0.65
C VAL A 118 5.19 17.17 0.59
N PRO A 119 4.78 17.58 1.81
CA PRO A 119 5.00 16.80 3.01
C PRO A 119 4.30 15.44 2.97
N THR A 120 5.01 14.38 3.38
CA THR A 120 4.49 13.00 3.45
C THR A 120 4.84 12.31 4.78
N PRO A 121 4.55 12.92 5.95
CA PRO A 121 4.94 12.36 7.24
C PRO A 121 4.32 10.99 7.50
N ALA A 122 3.07 10.74 7.12
CA ALA A 122 2.44 9.44 7.36
C ALA A 122 3.07 8.34 6.50
N ASN A 123 3.35 8.61 5.21
CA ASN A 123 4.07 7.64 4.38
C ASN A 123 5.48 7.37 4.90
N ALA A 124 6.19 8.39 5.37
CA ALA A 124 7.53 8.24 5.94
C ALA A 124 7.52 7.39 7.22
N LEU A 125 6.56 7.64 8.13
CA LEU A 125 6.42 6.88 9.36
C LEU A 125 6.11 5.41 9.06
N VAL A 126 5.12 5.14 8.22
CA VAL A 126 4.72 3.77 7.86
C VAL A 126 5.86 3.03 7.16
N GLN A 127 6.60 3.69 6.28
CA GLN A 127 7.79 3.11 5.63
C GLN A 127 8.82 2.68 6.68
N GLN A 128 9.17 3.58 7.61
CA GLN A 128 10.17 3.33 8.63
C GLN A 128 9.77 2.18 9.56
N VAL A 129 8.52 2.17 10.03
CA VAL A 129 8.00 1.13 10.93
C VAL A 129 7.97 -0.22 10.23
N ALA A 130 7.44 -0.30 9.01
CA ALA A 130 7.38 -1.57 8.28
C ALA A 130 8.77 -2.16 8.00
N ASN A 131 9.74 -1.32 7.64
CA ASN A 131 11.13 -1.76 7.43
C ASN A 131 11.80 -2.19 8.74
N ARG A 132 11.54 -1.49 9.85
CA ARG A 132 12.04 -1.86 11.18
C ARG A 132 11.55 -3.24 11.59
N LEU A 133 10.24 -3.48 11.49
CA LEU A 133 9.65 -4.78 11.82
C LEU A 133 10.24 -5.91 10.97
N ALA A 134 10.43 -5.66 9.67
CA ALA A 134 11.02 -6.63 8.76
C ALA A 134 12.49 -6.95 9.11
N ALA A 135 13.28 -5.93 9.46
CA ALA A 135 14.67 -6.09 9.86
C ALA A 135 14.81 -6.82 11.21
N ASP A 136 13.92 -6.54 12.15
CA ASP A 136 13.94 -7.12 13.50
C ASP A 136 13.29 -8.52 13.56
N GLY A 137 12.67 -8.98 12.46
CA GLY A 137 11.93 -10.25 12.43
C GLY A 137 10.71 -10.25 13.36
N ALA A 138 10.15 -9.08 13.62
CA ALA A 138 9.02 -8.91 14.52
C ALA A 138 7.74 -9.54 13.94
N PRO A 139 6.82 -10.02 14.80
CA PRO A 139 5.56 -10.58 14.33
C PRO A 139 4.73 -9.51 13.58
N PRO A 140 4.05 -9.87 12.47
CA PRO A 140 3.16 -8.94 11.79
C PRO A 140 1.97 -8.57 12.69
N GLY A 141 1.45 -7.35 12.53
CA GLY A 141 0.35 -6.85 13.36
C GLY A 141 0.72 -6.56 14.81
N SER A 142 2.01 -6.39 15.11
CA SER A 142 2.49 -6.15 16.47
C SER A 142 2.47 -4.68 16.91
N VAL A 143 2.08 -3.76 16.03
CA VAL A 143 2.09 -2.32 16.28
C VAL A 143 0.65 -1.80 16.33
N ASP A 144 0.31 -1.06 17.38
CA ASP A 144 -0.99 -0.38 17.45
C ASP A 144 -1.03 0.78 16.43
N VAL A 145 -2.11 0.86 15.65
CA VAL A 145 -2.29 1.92 14.67
C VAL A 145 -2.52 3.29 15.33
N ASP A 146 -3.07 3.32 16.54
CA ASP A 146 -3.33 4.56 17.28
C ASP A 146 -2.01 5.17 17.80
N ASP A 147 -1.03 4.33 18.17
CA ASP A 147 0.33 4.79 18.53
C ASP A 147 1.04 5.46 17.34
N LEU A 148 0.80 4.96 16.13
CA LEU A 148 1.35 5.58 14.91
C LEU A 148 0.65 6.90 14.59
N LEU A 149 -0.66 7.00 14.84
CA LEU A 149 -1.39 8.25 14.67
C LEU A 149 -0.93 9.32 15.65
N ALA A 150 -0.73 8.96 16.91
CA ALA A 150 -0.26 9.89 17.94
C ALA A 150 1.11 10.51 17.61
N GLN A 151 2.01 9.73 16.98
CA GLN A 151 3.32 10.23 16.51
C GLN A 151 3.25 11.27 15.40
N LEU A 152 2.12 11.36 14.68
CA LEU A 152 1.92 12.36 13.62
C LEU A 152 1.33 13.67 14.15
N GLU A 153 0.83 13.67 15.39
CA GLU A 153 0.22 14.83 16.05
C GLU A 153 1.20 15.57 16.99
N SER A 154 2.35 14.97 17.29
CA SER A 154 3.43 15.50 18.13
C SER A 154 4.44 16.33 17.35
#